data_AF-A0A1X0DSM8-F1
#
_entry.id   AF-A0A1X0DSM8-F1
#
_cell.length_a   1.000
_cell.length_b   1.000
_cell.length_c   1.000
_cell.angle_alpha   90.00
_cell.angle_beta   90.00
_cell.angle_gamma   90.00
#
_symmetry.space_group_name_H-M   'P 1'
#
loop_
_entity.id
_entity.type
_entity.pdbx_description
1 polymer ?
#
loop_
_entity_poly.entity_id
_entity_poly.type
_entity_poly.pdbx_seq_one_letter_code
_entity_poly.pdbx_strand_id
1 'polypeptide(L)'
;MSSPLRPMGNPAQFSVMFWLPPGGTDNGVFATYWAELADLESGDVGPVLALLADADVGGYVATPGGRLNHRSRAPVHRLWVDSLQYHRAEDVLMAYLNHRDRPGESHSATRS
;
A
#
# COMPACT_ATOMS: atom_id res chain seq x y z
N MET A 1 -23.27 -12.59 -18.61
CA MET A 1 -24.31 -11.76 -17.94
C MET A 1 -23.81 -11.45 -16.55
N SER A 2 -23.93 -10.19 -16.16
CA SER A 2 -23.12 -9.42 -15.22
C SER A 2 -23.01 -9.93 -13.77
N SER A 3 -21.84 -9.72 -13.17
CA SER A 3 -21.64 -9.71 -11.72
C SER A 3 -22.54 -8.64 -11.09
N PRO A 4 -23.29 -8.94 -10.02
CA PRO A 4 -23.89 -7.90 -9.20
C PRO A 4 -22.78 -7.34 -8.30
N LEU A 5 -22.14 -6.25 -8.74
CA LEU A 5 -21.34 -5.41 -7.85
C LEU A 5 -22.28 -4.84 -6.79
N ARG A 6 -22.25 -5.41 -5.59
CA ARG A 6 -22.97 -4.87 -4.43
C ARG A 6 -22.21 -3.66 -3.90
N PRO A 7 -22.87 -2.53 -3.64
CA PRO A 7 -22.28 -1.45 -2.86
C PRO A 7 -21.91 -2.00 -1.47
N MET A 8 -20.65 -1.87 -1.06
CA MET A 8 -20.29 -2.16 0.33
C MET A 8 -20.89 -1.07 1.21
N GLY A 9 -21.87 -1.47 2.04
CA GLY A 9 -22.38 -0.65 3.13
C GLY A 9 -21.31 -0.46 4.21
N ASN A 10 -21.50 0.59 5.02
CA ASN A 10 -20.61 1.09 6.08
C ASN A 10 -19.57 0.04 6.55
N PRO A 11 -18.28 0.25 6.24
CA PRO A 11 -17.22 -0.74 6.48
C PRO A 11 -17.10 -1.12 7.97
N ALA A 12 -17.54 -0.26 8.90
CA ALA A 12 -17.55 -0.53 10.34
C ALA A 12 -18.33 -1.80 10.77
N GLN A 13 -19.11 -2.42 9.87
CA GLN A 13 -19.85 -3.66 10.14
C GLN A 13 -19.03 -4.93 9.90
N PHE A 14 -17.88 -4.86 9.22
CA PHE A 14 -17.02 -6.01 9.00
C PHE A 14 -16.01 -6.10 10.15
N SER A 15 -16.12 -7.13 10.97
CA SER A 15 -15.31 -7.43 12.17
C SER A 15 -13.80 -7.62 11.91
N VAL A 16 -13.29 -7.22 10.74
CA VAL A 16 -11.89 -7.22 10.31
C VAL A 16 -11.15 -5.96 10.82
N MET A 17 -11.87 -4.92 11.24
CA MET A 17 -11.34 -3.55 11.38
C MET A 17 -10.79 -3.13 12.75
N PHE A 18 -10.88 -3.93 13.82
CA PHE A 18 -10.51 -3.41 15.16
C PHE A 18 -9.00 -3.19 15.35
N TRP A 19 -8.13 -3.89 14.60
CA TRP A 19 -6.68 -3.80 14.76
C TRP A 19 -5.97 -2.94 13.72
N LEU A 20 -6.63 -2.58 12.61
CA LEU A 20 -6.06 -1.61 11.68
C LEU A 20 -6.14 -0.22 12.33
N PRO A 21 -5.05 0.56 12.31
CA PRO A 21 -5.10 1.91 12.85
C PRO A 21 -6.17 2.73 12.12
N PRO A 22 -7.02 3.50 12.81
CA PRO A 22 -8.06 4.28 12.16
C PRO A 22 -7.48 5.46 11.35
N GLY A 23 -8.26 5.94 10.38
CA GLY A 23 -7.92 7.15 9.62
C GLY A 23 -6.84 6.97 8.55
N GLY A 24 -6.57 5.73 8.15
CA GLY A 24 -5.73 5.42 7.00
C GLY A 24 -6.49 5.42 5.68
N THR A 25 -5.76 5.07 4.63
CA THR A 25 -6.18 5.05 3.23
C THR A 25 -6.01 3.65 2.68
N ASP A 26 -7.08 3.06 2.12
CA ASP A 26 -7.01 1.82 1.36
C ASP A 26 -6.87 2.08 -0.15
N ASN A 27 -6.51 1.03 -0.90
CA ASN A 27 -6.41 1.07 -2.36
C ASN A 27 -7.66 0.58 -3.10
N GLY A 28 -8.79 0.39 -2.41
CA GLY A 28 -10.05 -0.07 -2.99
C GLY A 28 -10.15 -1.59 -3.21
N VAL A 29 -9.09 -2.36 -2.98
CA VAL A 29 -9.12 -3.84 -3.08
C VAL A 29 -9.44 -4.44 -1.71
N PHE A 30 -10.48 -5.27 -1.68
CA PHE A 30 -10.94 -5.89 -0.44
C PHE A 30 -9.96 -6.97 0.05
N ALA A 31 -9.65 -6.95 1.35
CA ALA A 31 -8.94 -8.04 2.01
C ALA A 31 -9.60 -8.40 3.35
N THR A 32 -9.61 -9.70 3.64
CA THR A 32 -10.20 -10.24 4.89
C THR A 32 -9.18 -10.34 6.02
N TYR A 33 -7.90 -10.51 5.68
CA TYR A 33 -6.81 -10.68 6.63
C TYR A 33 -5.69 -9.72 6.28
N TRP A 34 -5.10 -9.06 7.28
CA TRP A 34 -4.13 -8.00 7.08
C TRP A 34 -2.83 -8.31 7.82
N ALA A 35 -1.70 -8.05 7.18
CA ALA A 35 -0.37 -8.17 7.78
C ALA A 35 0.44 -6.89 7.52
N GLU A 36 1.23 -6.45 8.52
CA GLU A 36 2.21 -5.37 8.34
C GLU A 36 3.28 -5.83 7.35
N LEU A 37 3.57 -5.00 6.34
CA LEU A 37 4.61 -5.28 5.35
C LEU A 37 5.83 -4.36 5.52
N ALA A 38 5.61 -3.05 5.55
CA ALA A 38 6.70 -2.07 5.58
C ALA A 38 6.26 -0.71 6.09
N ASP A 39 7.23 0.15 6.40
CA ASP A 39 7.03 1.58 6.60
C ASP A 39 7.42 2.31 5.30
N LEU A 40 6.58 3.25 4.85
CA LEU A 40 6.71 4.02 3.61
C LEU A 40 6.97 5.50 3.90
N GLU A 41 7.70 6.15 2.99
CA GLU A 41 7.76 7.61 2.93
C GLU A 41 6.47 8.18 2.32
N SER A 42 6.15 9.43 2.64
CA SER A 42 4.90 10.06 2.16
C SER A 42 4.77 10.09 0.63
N GLY A 43 5.91 10.17 -0.09
CA GLY A 43 5.94 10.17 -1.55
C GLY A 43 5.64 8.79 -2.18
N ASP A 44 5.84 7.70 -1.43
CA ASP A 44 5.70 6.34 -1.94
C ASP A 44 4.29 5.78 -1.75
N VAL A 45 3.51 6.34 -0.81
CA VAL A 45 2.18 5.83 -0.43
C VAL A 45 1.25 5.70 -1.66
N GLY A 46 1.11 6.77 -2.44
CA GLY A 46 0.24 6.76 -3.62
C GLY A 46 0.68 5.74 -4.68
N PRO A 47 1.93 5.80 -5.18
CA PRO A 47 2.45 4.85 -6.16
C PRO A 47 2.35 3.38 -5.71
N VAL A 48 2.71 3.08 -4.46
CA VAL A 48 2.67 1.71 -3.93
C VAL A 48 1.23 1.20 -3.84
N LEU A 49 0.29 2.00 -3.32
CA LEU A 49 -1.12 1.60 -3.25
C LEU A 49 -1.71 1.36 -4.63
N ALA A 50 -1.35 2.19 -5.62
CA ALA A 50 -1.77 2.00 -7.01
C ALA A 50 -1.23 0.68 -7.60
N LEU A 51 0.06 0.39 -7.42
CA LEU A 51 0.66 -0.86 -7.92
C LEU A 51 0.07 -2.11 -7.26
N LEU A 52 -0.25 -2.03 -5.96
CA LEU A 52 -0.94 -3.11 -5.28
C LEU A 52 -2.36 -3.30 -5.82
N ALA A 53 -3.07 -2.21 -6.13
CA ALA A 53 -4.40 -2.30 -6.74
C ALA A 53 -4.34 -2.89 -8.16
N ASP A 54 -3.37 -2.48 -8.98
CA ASP A 54 -3.12 -3.05 -10.30
C ASP A 54 -2.79 -4.56 -10.22
N ALA A 55 -2.18 -4.98 -9.11
CA ALA A 55 -1.92 -6.37 -8.79
C ALA A 55 -3.10 -7.09 -8.10
N ASP A 56 -4.27 -6.48 -7.92
CA ASP A 56 -5.41 -7.06 -7.18
C ASP A 56 -5.05 -7.54 -5.76
N VAL A 57 -4.15 -6.79 -5.10
CA VAL A 57 -3.73 -7.01 -3.72
C VAL A 57 -4.31 -5.91 -2.84
N GLY A 58 -5.06 -6.29 -1.80
CA GLY A 58 -5.55 -5.36 -0.78
C GLY A 58 -4.41 -4.65 -0.08
N GLY A 59 -4.43 -3.32 -0.10
CA GLY A 59 -3.42 -2.47 0.53
C GLY A 59 -4.07 -1.39 1.38
N TYR A 60 -3.51 -1.16 2.56
CA TYR A 60 -3.96 -0.12 3.50
C TYR A 60 -2.74 0.57 4.10
N VAL A 61 -2.79 1.91 4.18
CA VAL A 61 -1.74 2.71 4.79
C VAL A 61 -2.32 3.60 5.87
N ALA A 62 -1.67 3.64 7.02
CA ALA A 62 -2.02 4.53 8.12
C ALA A 62 -0.76 4.97 8.87
N THR A 63 -0.86 6.10 9.57
CA THR A 63 0.17 6.52 10.53
C THR A 63 -0.19 5.96 11.91
N PRO A 64 0.56 5.00 12.47
CA PRO A 64 0.27 4.48 13.81
C PRO A 64 0.36 5.62 14.84
N GLY A 65 -0.73 5.83 15.60
CA GLY A 65 -0.73 6.78 16.71
C GLY A 65 0.37 6.43 17.72
N GLY A 66 1.18 7.41 18.13
CA GLY A 66 2.20 7.26 19.17
C GLY A 66 3.65 7.16 18.68
N ARG A 67 3.89 7.13 17.36
CA ARG A 67 5.25 7.17 16.78
C ARG A 67 5.53 8.47 16.03
N LEU A 68 5.31 9.61 16.71
CA LEU A 68 6.14 10.79 16.43
C LEU A 68 7.53 10.47 17.00
N ASN A 69 8.34 9.76 16.22
CA ASN A 69 9.73 9.59 16.60
C ASN A 69 10.33 10.99 16.59
N HIS A 70 10.55 11.58 17.77
CA HIS A 70 11.07 12.94 17.95
C HIS A 70 12.41 13.18 17.23
N ARG A 71 13.05 12.13 16.69
CA ARG A 71 14.27 12.17 15.88
C ARG A 71 14.06 12.09 14.35
N SER A 72 12.90 11.66 13.85
CA SER A 72 12.62 11.63 12.40
C SER A 72 11.67 12.76 12.03
N ARG A 73 12.13 13.66 11.16
CA ARG A 73 11.41 14.88 10.74
C ARG A 73 10.16 14.60 9.88
N ALA A 74 9.86 13.34 9.54
CA ALA A 74 8.75 12.96 8.68
C ALA A 74 7.85 11.88 9.34
N PRO A 75 6.52 11.93 9.12
CA PRO A 75 5.60 10.89 9.56
C PRO A 75 5.92 9.56 8.87
N VAL A 76 5.91 8.48 9.65
CA VAL A 76 6.10 7.11 9.16
C VAL A 76 4.73 6.56 8.76
N HIS A 77 4.56 6.22 7.48
CA HIS A 77 3.32 5.66 6.94
C HIS A 77 3.44 4.16 6.85
N ARG A 78 2.78 3.42 7.72
CA ARG A 78 2.88 1.98 7.72
C ARG A 78 1.94 1.37 6.68
N LEU A 79 2.43 0.36 5.97
CA LEU A 79 1.70 -0.41 4.97
C LEU A 79 1.28 -1.75 5.56
N TRP A 80 -0.02 -2.04 5.43
CA TRP A 80 -0.63 -3.34 5.65
C TRP A 80 -1.15 -3.90 4.33
N VAL A 81 -1.06 -5.21 4.15
CA VAL A 81 -1.46 -5.90 2.93
C VAL A 81 -2.29 -7.14 3.24
N ASP A 82 -3.02 -7.64 2.24
CA ASP A 82 -3.70 -8.93 2.30
C ASP A 82 -2.71 -10.04 2.67
N SER A 83 -2.86 -10.64 3.84
CA SER A 83 -1.91 -11.66 4.31
C SER A 83 -1.93 -12.93 3.46
N LEU A 84 -3.02 -13.20 2.74
CA LEU A 84 -3.10 -14.34 1.82
C LEU A 84 -2.29 -14.08 0.53
N GLN A 85 -1.99 -12.82 0.24
CA GLN A 85 -1.22 -12.40 -0.93
C GLN A 85 0.11 -11.73 -0.53
N TYR A 86 0.60 -11.99 0.69
CA TYR A 86 1.75 -11.30 1.27
C TYR A 86 2.99 -11.32 0.36
N HIS A 87 3.35 -12.49 -0.18
CA HIS A 87 4.51 -12.62 -1.08
C HIS A 87 4.34 -11.82 -2.37
N ARG A 88 3.12 -11.79 -2.93
CA ARG A 88 2.84 -10.98 -4.12
C ARG A 88 2.96 -9.49 -3.80
N ALA A 89 2.50 -9.07 -2.62
CA ALA A 89 2.63 -7.70 -2.15
C ALA A 89 4.11 -7.32 -1.95
N GLU A 90 4.91 -8.22 -1.40
CA GLU A 90 6.36 -8.08 -1.24
C GLU A 90 7.07 -7.93 -2.59
N ASP A 91 6.74 -8.78 -3.56
CA ASP A 91 7.29 -8.71 -4.92
C ASP A 91 6.99 -7.35 -5.59
N VAL A 92 5.75 -6.87 -5.45
CA VAL A 92 5.34 -5.55 -5.96
C VAL A 92 6.14 -4.42 -5.30
N LEU A 93 6.26 -4.46 -3.97
CA LEU A 93 7.00 -3.44 -3.22
C LEU A 93 8.48 -3.44 -3.59
N MET A 94 9.11 -4.61 -3.65
CA MET A 94 10.51 -4.76 -4.03
C MET A 94 10.75 -4.29 -5.47
N ALA A 95 9.86 -4.64 -6.40
CA ALA A 95 9.95 -4.16 -7.77
C ALA A 95 9.88 -2.63 -7.83
N TYR A 96 8.96 -2.01 -7.08
CA TYR A 96 8.85 -0.55 -7.00
C TYR A 96 10.13 0.11 -6.46
N LEU A 97 10.63 -0.35 -5.31
CA LEU A 97 11.83 0.19 -4.67
C LEU A 97 13.06 0.05 -5.58
N ASN A 98 13.21 -1.11 -6.23
CA ASN A 98 14.29 -1.34 -7.19
C ASN A 98 14.25 -0.40 -8.39
N HIS A 99 13.06 0.02 -8.86
CA HIS A 99 12.94 1.01 -9.93
C HIS A 99 13.17 2.43 -9.41
N ARG A 100 12.71 2.75 -8.19
CA ARG A 100 12.92 4.05 -7.54
C ARG A 100 14.40 4.35 -7.30
N ASP A 101 15.16 3.34 -6.88
CA ASP A 101 16.58 3.45 -6.54
C ASP A 101 17.51 3.37 -7.75
N ARG A 102 16.98 3.28 -8.98
CA ARG A 102 17.76 3.40 -10.22
C ARG A 102 17.61 4.82 -10.80
N PRO A 103 18.53 5.76 -10.51
CA PRO A 103 18.52 7.04 -11.16
C PRO A 103 19.23 6.89 -12.52
N GLY A 104 18.48 6.93 -13.63
CA GLY A 104 19.06 7.29 -14.92
C GLY A 104 19.14 6.23 -16.04
N GLU A 105 18.08 5.49 -16.32
CA GLU A 105 17.85 4.97 -17.68
C GLU A 105 16.70 5.74 -18.35
N SER A 106 16.96 7.01 -18.66
CA SER A 106 16.15 7.78 -19.60
C SER A 106 17.07 8.74 -20.36
N HIS A 107 17.13 8.53 -21.68
CA HIS A 107 17.79 9.32 -22.72
C HIS A 107 19.34 9.31 -22.78
N SER A 108 19.91 8.21 -23.25
CA SER A 108 21.13 8.25 -24.08
C SER A 108 21.12 7.12 -25.10
N ALA A 109 20.22 7.22 -26.07
CA ALA A 109 20.38 6.53 -27.34
C ALA A 109 19.94 7.45 -28.48
N THR A 110 20.86 7.66 -29.42
CA THR A 110 20.72 8.35 -30.72
C THR A 110 21.18 9.81 -30.76
N ARG A 111 22.50 10.00 -30.78
CA ARG A 111 23.12 10.88 -31.79
C ARG A 111 24.56 10.46 -32.06
N SER A 112 24.77 9.70 -33.14
CA SER A 112 25.77 9.92 -34.20
C SER A 112 25.62 8.82 -35.24
#